data_AF-A0A376DGB4-F1
#
_entry.id   AF-A0A376DGB4-F1
#
_cell.length_a   1.000
_cell.length_b   1.000
_cell.length_c   1.000
_cell.angle_alpha   90.00
_cell.angle_beta   90.00
_cell.angle_gamma   90.00
#
_symmetry.space_group_name_H-M   'P 1'
#
loop_
_entity.id
_entity.type
_entity.pdbx_description
1 polymer ?
#
loop_
_entity_poly.entity_id
_entity_poly.type
_entity_poly.pdbx_seq_one_letter_code
_entity_poly.pdbx_strand_id
1 'polypeptide(L)'
;MQEQMAWCLLMQTVMPLWRTEQIISPEQWQSQFNPASIVAYPWRGEYIACYTKPDGKQDVFVFSPANMDIRYLSTPFDCACVDLVNDVMRVVSGQNMSAIAGGSLPSTIRWHSKVFSLPERTSFSCLRVKSPTPERVGITVLADDVPVIHLAPGSFSGRVVRLPAATGQNWQMLVSGFGQVERITLSTSMSELPV
;
A
#
# COMPACT_ATOMS: atom_id res chain seq x y z
N MET A 1 30.47 12.86 -3.29
CA MET A 1 29.51 13.98 -3.09
C MET A 1 29.00 14.55 -4.42
N GLN A 2 29.82 14.65 -5.48
CA GLN A 2 29.36 15.06 -6.82
C GLN A 2 28.46 14.03 -7.53
N GLU A 3 28.66 12.72 -7.30
CA GLU A 3 27.81 11.65 -7.88
C GLU A 3 26.38 11.64 -7.34
N GLN A 4 26.17 12.01 -6.07
CA GLN A 4 24.82 12.11 -5.47
C GLN A 4 24.01 13.25 -6.10
N MET A 5 24.67 14.35 -6.46
CA MET A 5 24.04 15.49 -7.13
C MET A 5 23.65 15.16 -8.58
N ALA A 6 24.42 14.31 -9.26
CA ALA A 6 24.10 13.84 -10.61
C ALA A 6 22.83 12.95 -10.64
N TRP A 7 22.62 12.12 -9.62
CA TRP A 7 21.40 11.31 -9.50
C TRP A 7 20.18 12.12 -9.03
N CYS A 8 20.38 13.16 -8.21
CA CYS A 8 19.30 14.07 -7.81
C CYS A 8 18.75 14.87 -9.00
N LEU A 9 19.62 15.30 -9.94
CA LEU A 9 19.19 15.97 -11.18
C LEU A 9 18.45 15.03 -12.15
N LEU A 10 18.82 13.75 -12.19
CA LEU A 10 18.13 12.73 -13.00
C LEU A 10 16.73 12.38 -12.46
N MET A 11 16.43 12.66 -11.18
CA MET A 11 15.08 12.54 -10.63
C MET A 11 14.24 13.81 -10.74
N GLN A 12 14.87 14.99 -10.94
CA GLN A 12 14.18 16.28 -11.11
C GLN A 12 13.67 16.52 -12.54
N THR A 13 14.01 15.64 -13.49
CA THR A 13 13.50 15.75 -14.86
C THR A 13 12.78 14.46 -15.21
N VAL A 14 11.51 14.38 -14.79
CA VAL A 14 10.54 13.35 -15.20
C VAL A 14 10.94 11.96 -14.72
N MET A 15 10.30 11.44 -13.67
CA MET A 15 10.16 9.98 -13.52
C MET A 15 9.67 9.47 -14.89
N PRO A 16 10.49 8.70 -15.63
CA PRO A 16 10.22 8.54 -17.04
C PRO A 16 8.92 7.74 -17.19
N LEU A 17 7.97 8.34 -17.91
CA LEU A 17 6.61 7.86 -18.15
C LEU A 17 6.54 6.35 -18.46
N TRP A 18 7.55 5.81 -19.15
CA TRP A 18 7.61 4.38 -19.52
C TRP A 18 7.68 3.41 -18.33
N ARG A 19 8.11 3.86 -17.15
CA ARG A 19 8.27 2.99 -15.97
C ARG A 19 7.02 2.94 -15.08
N THR A 20 6.09 3.87 -15.23
CA THR A 20 4.82 3.89 -14.47
C THR A 20 3.61 3.59 -15.35
N GLU A 21 3.74 3.56 -16.68
CA GLU A 21 2.65 3.35 -17.63
C GLU A 21 1.85 2.05 -17.40
N GLN A 22 2.49 1.02 -16.83
CA GLN A 22 1.82 -0.24 -16.45
C GLN A 22 0.98 -0.15 -15.16
N ILE A 23 1.12 0.94 -14.40
CA ILE A 23 0.56 1.11 -13.05
C ILE A 23 -0.43 2.28 -13.03
N ILE A 24 -0.08 3.37 -13.70
CA ILE A 24 -0.84 4.61 -13.74
C ILE A 24 -0.66 5.27 -15.11
N SER A 25 -1.77 5.77 -15.68
CA SER A 25 -1.69 6.45 -16.97
C SER A 25 -0.96 7.79 -16.84
N PRO A 26 -0.33 8.30 -17.92
CA PRO A 26 0.27 9.63 -17.95
C PRO A 26 -0.66 10.75 -17.45
N GLU A 27 -1.93 10.68 -17.82
CA GLU A 27 -2.95 11.67 -17.46
C GLU A 27 -3.28 11.58 -15.97
N GLN A 28 -3.42 10.37 -15.44
CA GLN A 28 -3.64 10.14 -14.01
C GLN A 28 -2.43 10.59 -13.19
N TRP A 29 -1.21 10.33 -13.67
CA TRP A 29 0.02 10.77 -13.02
C TRP A 29 0.09 12.30 -12.91
N GLN A 30 -0.16 13.01 -14.00
CA GLN A 30 -0.15 14.47 -14.00
C GLN A 30 -1.29 15.05 -13.14
N SER A 31 -2.50 14.53 -13.31
CA SER A 31 -3.71 15.01 -12.64
C SER A 31 -3.67 14.77 -11.13
N GLN A 32 -3.14 13.63 -10.65
CA GLN A 32 -3.21 13.29 -9.23
C GLN A 32 -1.97 13.69 -8.44
N PHE A 33 -0.78 13.66 -9.05
CA PHE A 33 0.49 13.78 -8.32
C PHE A 33 1.21 15.11 -8.46
N ASN A 34 0.81 15.97 -9.41
CA ASN A 34 1.51 17.23 -9.69
C ASN A 34 3.04 17.01 -9.74
N PRO A 35 3.56 16.39 -10.81
CA PRO A 35 4.88 15.78 -10.82
C PRO A 35 6.05 16.71 -10.51
N ALA A 36 5.89 18.02 -10.74
CA ALA A 36 6.89 19.03 -10.40
C ALA A 36 7.10 19.22 -8.88
N SER A 37 6.13 18.81 -8.07
CA SER A 37 6.18 18.90 -6.60
C SER A 37 6.79 17.67 -5.92
N ILE A 38 7.06 16.60 -6.68
CA ILE A 38 7.47 15.31 -6.12
C ILE A 38 8.93 15.39 -5.66
N VAL A 39 9.17 15.02 -4.41
CA VAL A 39 10.51 14.79 -3.86
C VAL A 39 10.58 13.36 -3.34
N ALA A 40 11.45 12.54 -3.95
CA ALA A 40 11.57 11.12 -3.67
C ALA A 40 12.89 10.78 -2.97
N TYR A 41 12.80 9.89 -1.98
CA TYR A 41 13.92 9.43 -1.16
C TYR A 41 14.08 7.91 -1.34
N PRO A 42 15.27 7.41 -1.72
CA PRO A 42 15.51 5.98 -1.83
C PRO A 42 15.69 5.36 -0.44
N TRP A 43 14.93 4.32 -0.12
CA TRP A 43 15.05 3.58 1.14
C TRP A 43 14.73 2.09 0.93
N ARG A 44 15.67 1.21 1.30
CA ARG A 44 15.54 -0.26 1.23
C ARG A 44 15.04 -0.81 -0.12
N GLY A 45 15.49 -0.21 -1.23
CA GLY A 45 15.11 -0.63 -2.59
C GLY A 45 13.76 -0.09 -3.06
N GLU A 46 13.11 0.75 -2.27
CA GLU A 46 11.87 1.45 -2.59
C GLU A 46 12.10 2.96 -2.64
N TYR A 47 11.17 3.70 -3.24
CA TYR A 47 11.18 5.16 -3.27
C TYR A 47 10.01 5.69 -2.46
N ILE A 48 10.30 6.40 -1.37
CA ILE A 48 9.27 7.10 -0.61
C ILE A 48 9.25 8.54 -1.09
N ALA A 49 8.12 9.00 -1.60
CA ALA A 49 7.99 10.30 -2.23
C ALA A 49 6.89 11.14 -1.57
N CYS A 50 7.24 12.36 -1.17
CA CYS A 50 6.28 13.38 -0.78
C CYS A 50 5.91 14.24 -1.99
N TYR A 51 4.66 14.68 -2.06
CA TYR A 51 4.14 15.52 -3.14
C TYR A 51 2.98 16.38 -2.67
N THR A 52 2.71 17.46 -3.39
CA THR A 52 1.56 18.33 -3.13
C THR A 52 0.48 18.02 -4.15
N LYS A 53 -0.66 17.51 -3.68
CA LYS A 53 -1.84 17.28 -4.50
C LYS A 53 -2.32 18.58 -5.15
N PRO A 54 -3.11 18.50 -6.24
CA PRO A 54 -3.72 19.69 -6.86
C PRO A 54 -4.59 20.51 -5.91
N ASP A 55 -5.13 19.90 -4.85
CA ASP A 55 -5.91 20.56 -3.81
C ASP A 55 -5.05 21.30 -2.77
N GLY A 56 -3.72 21.30 -2.94
CA GLY A 56 -2.76 21.97 -2.06
C GLY A 56 -2.36 21.17 -0.83
N LYS A 57 -2.90 19.96 -0.63
CA LYS A 57 -2.52 19.10 0.52
C LYS A 57 -1.28 18.29 0.21
N GLN A 58 -0.45 18.09 1.23
CA GLN A 58 0.66 17.15 1.13
C GLN A 58 0.18 15.71 1.28
N ASP A 59 0.78 14.82 0.49
CA ASP A 59 0.58 13.39 0.60
C ASP A 59 1.90 12.66 0.29
N VAL A 60 1.96 11.38 0.65
CA VAL A 60 3.14 10.54 0.52
C VAL A 60 2.77 9.21 -0.12
N PHE A 61 3.54 8.80 -1.11
CA PHE A 61 3.46 7.45 -1.67
C PHE A 61 4.81 6.73 -1.62
N VAL A 62 4.75 5.42 -1.60
CA VAL A 62 5.88 4.50 -1.72
C VAL A 62 5.76 3.81 -3.06
N PHE A 63 6.78 3.95 -3.89
CA PHE A 63 6.90 3.27 -5.17
C PHE A 63 7.92 2.14 -5.04
N SER A 64 7.49 0.91 -5.35
CA SER A 64 8.39 -0.24 -5.44
C SER A 64 8.71 -0.54 -6.91
N PRO A 65 9.96 -0.34 -7.37
CA PRO A 65 10.35 -0.68 -8.74
C PRO A 65 10.36 -2.19 -9.00
N ALA A 66 10.46 -3.02 -7.96
CA ALA A 66 10.46 -4.48 -8.08
C ALA A 66 9.04 -5.03 -8.31
N ASN A 67 8.07 -4.51 -7.56
CA ASN A 67 6.68 -4.96 -7.66
C ASN A 67 5.85 -4.14 -8.64
N MET A 68 6.37 -2.99 -9.09
CA MET A 68 5.66 -2.04 -9.94
C MET A 68 4.32 -1.64 -9.29
N ASP A 69 4.37 -1.18 -8.04
CA ASP A 69 3.21 -0.72 -7.29
C ASP A 69 3.43 0.63 -6.60
N ILE A 70 2.32 1.34 -6.36
CA ILE A 70 2.27 2.59 -5.60
C ILE A 70 1.40 2.34 -4.36
N ARG A 71 1.96 2.60 -3.18
CA ARG A 71 1.28 2.50 -1.88
C ARG A 71 1.21 3.87 -1.24
N TYR A 72 0.08 4.23 -0.65
CA TYR A 72 -0.07 5.52 0.03
C TYR A 72 0.17 5.37 1.52
N LEU A 73 0.83 6.36 2.12
CA LEU A 73 0.99 6.44 3.58
C LEU A 73 -0.06 7.39 4.14
N SER A 74 -0.69 7.00 5.25
CA SER A 74 -1.70 7.84 5.92
C SER A 74 -1.10 9.09 6.59
N THR A 75 0.22 9.12 6.77
CA THR A 75 0.92 10.17 7.50
C THR A 75 1.81 10.95 6.55
N PRO A 76 1.38 12.14 6.10
CA PRO A 76 2.20 12.99 5.26
C PRO A 76 3.34 13.63 6.04
N PHE A 77 4.41 13.98 5.34
CA PHE A 77 5.56 14.72 5.87
C PHE A 77 6.11 15.67 4.81
N ASP A 78 6.76 16.75 5.27
CA ASP A 78 7.30 17.79 4.41
C ASP A 78 8.57 17.33 3.69
N CYS A 79 9.50 16.77 4.46
CA CYS A 79 10.76 16.26 3.95
C CYS A 79 11.26 15.08 4.77
N ALA A 80 12.23 14.38 4.22
CA ALA A 80 12.86 13.26 4.87
C ALA A 80 14.37 13.26 4.68
N CYS A 81 15.08 12.59 5.58
CA CYS A 81 16.47 12.25 5.40
C CYS A 81 16.69 10.77 5.71
N VAL A 82 17.49 10.11 4.88
CA VAL A 82 17.85 8.71 5.06
C VAL A 82 19.20 8.66 5.74
N ASP A 83 19.22 8.14 6.96
CA ASP A 83 20.44 7.85 7.70
C ASP A 83 20.92 6.45 7.32
N LEU A 84 21.90 6.40 6.42
CA LEU A 84 22.47 5.14 5.92
C LEU A 84 23.27 4.39 7.00
N VAL A 85 23.75 5.07 8.04
CA VAL A 85 24.57 4.46 9.10
C VAL A 85 23.67 3.66 10.04
N ASN A 86 22.52 4.23 10.41
CA ASN A 86 21.57 3.60 11.32
C ASN A 86 20.45 2.83 10.59
N ASP A 87 20.41 2.87 9.25
CA ASP A 87 19.32 2.34 8.42
C ASP A 87 17.93 2.85 8.85
N VAL A 88 17.86 4.14 9.21
CA VAL A 88 16.64 4.81 9.66
C VAL A 88 16.31 5.96 8.73
N MET A 89 15.05 6.04 8.30
CA MET A 89 14.53 7.23 7.64
C MET A 89 13.92 8.16 8.69
N ARG A 90 14.43 9.39 8.78
CA ARG A 90 13.83 10.43 9.60
C ARG A 90 12.97 11.32 8.72
N VAL A 91 11.78 11.66 9.22
CA VAL A 91 10.83 12.53 8.53
C VAL A 91 10.54 13.75 9.39
N VAL A 92 10.33 14.88 8.72
CA VAL A 92 9.98 16.14 9.34
C VAL A 92 8.57 16.51 8.91
N SER A 93 7.71 16.75 9.91
CA SER A 93 6.36 17.26 9.73
C SER A 93 6.22 18.54 10.56
N GLY A 94 6.23 19.70 9.90
CA GLY A 94 6.34 21.01 10.52
C GLY A 94 7.65 21.18 11.28
N GLN A 95 7.58 21.33 12.60
CA GLN A 95 8.74 21.47 13.48
C GLN A 95 9.14 20.15 14.18
N ASN A 96 8.39 19.07 13.93
CA ASN A 96 8.62 17.79 14.60
C ASN A 96 9.40 16.86 13.68
N MET A 97 10.43 16.20 14.24
CA MET A 97 11.18 15.15 13.59
C MET A 97 10.78 13.79 14.19
N SER A 98 10.53 12.80 13.34
CA SER A 98 10.20 11.43 13.75
C SER A 98 10.96 10.41 12.89
N ALA A 99 11.06 9.17 13.35
CA ALA A 99 11.70 8.08 12.60
C ALA A 99 10.64 7.14 12.03
N ILE A 100 10.68 6.90 10.72
CA ILE A 100 9.92 5.83 10.07
C ILE A 100 10.58 4.49 10.41
N ALA A 101 9.76 3.53 10.87
CA ALA A 101 10.17 2.19 11.28
C ALA A 101 11.20 2.13 12.44
N GLY A 102 11.30 3.18 13.27
CA GLY A 102 12.18 3.23 14.44
C GLY A 102 11.48 3.03 15.80
N GLY A 103 10.19 2.72 15.81
CA GLY A 103 9.40 2.55 17.03
C GLY A 103 9.54 1.17 17.66
N SER A 104 9.42 1.08 18.99
CA SER A 104 9.39 -0.19 19.74
C SER A 104 8.03 -0.90 19.69
N LEU A 105 6.97 -0.18 19.29
CA LEU A 105 5.62 -0.71 19.15
C LEU A 105 5.21 -0.74 17.67
N PRO A 106 4.57 -1.83 17.20
CA PRO A 106 4.12 -1.92 15.82
C PRO A 106 2.92 -0.97 15.61
N SER A 107 2.97 -0.20 14.52
CA SER A 107 1.86 0.68 14.12
C SER A 107 0.72 -0.12 13.50
N THR A 108 -0.51 0.37 13.68
CA THR A 108 -1.67 -0.25 13.03
C THR A 108 -1.70 0.12 11.55
N ILE A 109 -1.73 -0.90 10.71
CA ILE A 109 -1.92 -0.78 9.26
C ILE A 109 -3.41 -0.62 8.96
N ARG A 110 -3.69 0.20 7.95
CA ARG A 110 -4.97 0.22 7.23
C ARG A 110 -4.64 0.21 5.75
N TRP A 111 -5.09 -0.82 5.05
CA TRP A 111 -4.90 -0.96 3.62
C TRP A 111 -6.25 -1.25 2.96
N HIS A 112 -6.45 -0.68 1.78
CA HIS A 112 -7.64 -0.89 0.97
C HIS A 112 -7.21 -1.29 -0.43
N SER A 113 -7.77 -2.38 -0.95
CA SER A 113 -7.51 -2.84 -2.30
C SER A 113 -8.14 -1.93 -3.35
N LYS A 114 -7.72 -2.09 -4.60
CA LYS A 114 -8.53 -1.67 -5.75
C LYS A 114 -9.83 -2.47 -5.82
N VAL A 115 -10.76 -2.00 -6.64
CA VAL A 115 -11.97 -2.75 -7.03
C VAL A 115 -11.58 -3.84 -8.01
N PHE A 116 -12.01 -5.07 -7.74
CA PHE A 116 -11.94 -6.20 -8.67
C PHE A 116 -13.33 -6.44 -9.27
N SER A 117 -13.51 -6.03 -10.53
CA SER A 117 -14.76 -6.25 -11.26
C SER A 117 -14.73 -7.61 -11.96
N LEU A 118 -15.70 -8.46 -11.62
CA LEU A 118 -15.84 -9.83 -12.10
C LEU A 118 -17.19 -9.99 -12.85
N PRO A 119 -17.42 -11.11 -13.56
CA PRO A 119 -18.73 -11.37 -14.14
C PRO A 119 -19.86 -11.28 -13.12
N GLU A 120 -21.05 -10.89 -13.58
CA GLU A 120 -22.22 -10.77 -12.71
C GLU A 120 -22.46 -12.04 -11.91
N ARG A 121 -22.83 -11.86 -10.63
CA ARG A 121 -23.11 -12.93 -9.67
C ARG A 121 -21.93 -13.83 -9.31
N THR A 122 -20.70 -13.35 -9.48
CA THR A 122 -19.54 -14.07 -8.94
C THR A 122 -19.66 -14.19 -7.42
N SER A 123 -19.44 -15.39 -6.89
CA SER A 123 -19.55 -15.69 -5.46
C SER A 123 -18.30 -16.42 -4.98
N PHE A 124 -17.63 -15.86 -3.97
CA PHE A 124 -16.51 -16.50 -3.31
C PHE A 124 -16.97 -17.23 -2.05
N SER A 125 -16.45 -18.44 -1.83
CA SER A 125 -16.81 -19.26 -0.67
C SER A 125 -15.74 -19.27 0.42
N CYS A 126 -14.50 -18.90 0.06
CA CYS A 126 -13.38 -18.97 0.98
C CYS A 126 -12.34 -17.87 0.72
N LEU A 127 -11.69 -17.49 1.81
CA LEU A 127 -10.63 -16.49 1.88
C LEU A 127 -9.43 -17.13 2.58
N ARG A 128 -8.25 -17.02 1.98
CA ARG A 128 -6.98 -17.41 2.61
C ARG A 128 -6.10 -16.19 2.84
N VAL A 129 -5.53 -16.12 4.05
CA VAL A 129 -4.60 -15.08 4.48
C VAL A 129 -3.29 -15.75 4.81
N LYS A 130 -2.26 -15.50 3.99
CA LYS A 130 -0.90 -15.91 4.30
C LYS A 130 -0.26 -14.81 5.13
N SER A 131 -0.03 -15.12 6.40
CA SER A 131 0.64 -14.26 7.35
C SER A 131 1.44 -15.13 8.32
N PRO A 132 2.62 -14.67 8.80
CA PRO A 132 3.32 -15.30 9.91
C PRO A 132 2.60 -15.09 11.25
N THR A 133 1.71 -14.09 11.37
CA THR A 133 0.97 -13.74 12.59
C THR A 133 -0.49 -13.41 12.27
N PRO A 134 -1.30 -14.40 11.80
CA PRO A 134 -2.67 -14.17 11.34
C PRO A 134 -3.57 -13.56 12.42
N GLU A 135 -3.32 -13.86 13.69
CA GLU A 135 -4.06 -13.31 14.83
C GLU A 135 -3.88 -11.79 15.00
N ARG A 136 -2.91 -11.17 14.34
CA ARG A 136 -2.67 -9.72 14.38
C ARG A 136 -3.26 -8.98 13.19
N VAL A 137 -3.95 -9.69 12.30
CA VAL A 137 -4.52 -9.17 11.06
C VAL A 137 -6.04 -9.15 11.15
N GLY A 138 -6.65 -8.04 10.81
CA GLY A 138 -8.09 -7.90 10.59
C GLY A 138 -8.36 -7.77 9.09
N ILE A 139 -9.49 -8.33 8.64
CA ILE A 139 -9.90 -8.29 7.22
C ILE A 139 -11.38 -7.99 7.11
N THR A 140 -11.72 -7.11 6.18
CA THR A 140 -13.08 -6.89 5.72
C THR A 140 -13.14 -7.20 4.22
N VAL A 141 -14.11 -8.00 3.80
CA VAL A 141 -14.40 -8.22 2.38
C VAL A 141 -15.69 -7.50 2.03
N LEU A 142 -15.64 -6.68 0.99
CA LEU A 142 -16.80 -5.99 0.43
C LEU A 142 -17.18 -6.63 -0.90
N ALA A 143 -18.48 -6.77 -1.15
CA ALA A 143 -19.07 -7.08 -2.45
C ALA A 143 -20.08 -5.98 -2.78
N ASP A 144 -19.91 -5.30 -3.91
CA ASP A 144 -20.70 -4.15 -4.35
C ASP A 144 -20.84 -3.09 -3.24
N ASP A 145 -19.70 -2.74 -2.62
CA ASP A 145 -19.57 -1.81 -1.47
C ASP A 145 -20.28 -2.26 -0.18
N VAL A 146 -20.88 -3.46 -0.14
CA VAL A 146 -21.52 -4.03 1.04
C VAL A 146 -20.59 -5.01 1.75
N PRO A 147 -20.36 -4.88 3.08
CA PRO A 147 -19.52 -5.83 3.81
C PRO A 147 -20.14 -7.22 3.86
N VAL A 148 -19.44 -8.18 3.24
CA VAL A 148 -19.78 -9.61 3.26
C VAL A 148 -19.31 -10.23 4.58
N ILE A 149 -18.11 -9.86 5.02
CA ILE A 149 -17.55 -10.31 6.29
C ILE A 149 -16.65 -9.22 6.86
N HIS A 150 -16.65 -9.12 8.19
CA HIS A 150 -15.71 -8.31 8.95
C HIS A 150 -15.07 -9.17 10.05
N LEU A 151 -13.76 -9.30 10.00
CA LEU A 151 -12.94 -10.00 10.98
C LEU A 151 -11.98 -9.02 11.62
N ALA A 152 -12.13 -8.80 12.92
CA ALA A 152 -11.20 -7.96 13.68
C ALA A 152 -9.86 -8.70 13.88
N PRO A 153 -8.76 -7.97 14.15
CA PRO A 153 -7.53 -8.60 14.62
C PRO A 153 -7.82 -9.51 15.82
N GLY A 154 -7.35 -10.75 15.76
CA GLY A 154 -7.58 -11.79 16.78
C GLY A 154 -8.81 -12.68 16.51
N SER A 155 -9.66 -12.34 15.54
CA SER A 155 -10.88 -13.11 15.24
C SER A 155 -10.62 -14.42 14.49
N PHE A 156 -9.49 -14.58 13.82
CA PHE A 156 -9.13 -15.83 13.16
C PHE A 156 -7.73 -16.29 13.54
N SER A 157 -7.60 -17.57 13.87
CA SER A 157 -6.34 -18.26 14.19
C SER A 157 -5.85 -19.18 13.06
N GLY A 158 -6.68 -19.39 12.03
CA GLY A 158 -6.39 -20.23 10.89
C GLY A 158 -5.90 -19.47 9.66
N ARG A 159 -5.41 -20.19 8.65
CA ARG A 159 -5.02 -19.59 7.36
C ARG A 159 -6.21 -19.33 6.45
N VAL A 160 -7.31 -20.05 6.63
CA VAL A 160 -8.47 -20.04 5.74
C VAL A 160 -9.76 -19.76 6.51
N VAL A 161 -10.59 -18.92 5.92
CA VAL A 161 -11.88 -18.45 6.44
C VAL A 161 -12.96 -18.80 5.42
N ARG A 162 -14.09 -19.33 5.87
CA ARG A 162 -15.28 -19.48 5.04
C ARG A 162 -16.04 -18.16 4.97
N LEU A 163 -16.39 -17.76 3.76
CA LEU A 163 -17.19 -16.56 3.53
C LEU A 163 -18.69 -16.91 3.58
N PRO A 164 -19.53 -16.00 4.11
CA PRO A 164 -20.96 -16.08 3.92
C PRO A 164 -21.32 -16.12 2.43
N ALA A 165 -22.44 -16.73 2.10
CA ALA A 165 -22.96 -16.74 0.74
C ALA A 165 -23.30 -15.30 0.32
N ALA A 166 -22.47 -14.72 -0.53
CA ALA A 166 -22.68 -13.43 -1.13
C ALA A 166 -22.30 -13.48 -2.61
N THR A 167 -23.05 -12.77 -3.42
CA THR A 167 -22.79 -12.61 -4.85
C THR A 167 -22.61 -11.13 -5.11
N GLY A 168 -21.61 -10.77 -5.90
CA GLY A 168 -21.41 -9.39 -6.30
C GLY A 168 -20.54 -9.29 -7.55
N GLN A 169 -20.58 -8.12 -8.16
CA GLN A 169 -19.78 -7.82 -9.34
C GLN A 169 -18.42 -7.21 -8.95
N ASN A 170 -18.44 -6.30 -7.98
CA ASN A 170 -17.28 -5.53 -7.55
C ASN A 170 -16.81 -6.00 -6.18
N TRP A 171 -15.60 -6.54 -6.11
CA TRP A 171 -15.03 -7.04 -4.87
C TRP A 171 -13.89 -6.17 -4.40
N GLN A 172 -13.84 -5.89 -3.10
CA GLN A 172 -12.75 -5.15 -2.45
C GLN A 172 -12.37 -5.80 -1.14
N MET A 173 -11.16 -5.47 -0.67
CA MET A 173 -10.62 -5.93 0.58
C MET A 173 -10.03 -4.79 1.38
N LEU A 174 -10.37 -4.76 2.65
CA LEU A 174 -9.74 -3.89 3.63
C LEU A 174 -8.97 -4.75 4.61
N VAL A 175 -7.73 -4.36 4.89
CA VAL A 175 -6.86 -4.99 5.87
C VAL A 175 -6.59 -4.00 6.98
N SER A 176 -6.70 -4.47 8.22
CA SER A 176 -6.40 -3.72 9.42
C SER A 176 -5.53 -4.53 10.38
N GLY A 177 -5.04 -3.92 11.46
CA GLY A 177 -4.26 -4.59 12.49
C GLY A 177 -2.79 -4.22 12.43
N PHE A 178 -1.88 -5.07 12.87
CA PHE A 178 -0.45 -4.78 12.94
C PHE A 178 0.42 -6.01 12.60
N GLY A 179 -0.21 -7.08 12.12
CA GLY A 179 0.46 -8.25 11.56
C GLY A 179 0.91 -8.02 10.12
N GLN A 180 2.01 -8.64 9.74
CA GLN A 180 2.46 -8.67 8.34
C GLN A 180 1.51 -9.53 7.50
N VAL A 181 1.13 -9.06 6.32
CA VAL A 181 0.34 -9.82 5.35
C VAL A 181 1.20 -10.07 4.11
N GLU A 182 1.39 -11.34 3.75
CA GLU A 182 2.17 -11.73 2.57
C GLU A 182 1.28 -11.91 1.34
N ARG A 183 0.09 -12.50 1.52
CA ARG A 183 -0.83 -12.78 0.43
C ARG A 183 -2.25 -12.92 0.95
N ILE A 184 -3.20 -12.41 0.17
CA ILE A 184 -4.63 -12.68 0.36
C ILE A 184 -5.15 -13.36 -0.91
N THR A 185 -5.99 -14.38 -0.75
CA THR A 185 -6.55 -15.14 -1.87
C THR A 185 -8.02 -15.42 -1.63
N LEU A 186 -8.87 -15.06 -2.58
CA LEU A 186 -10.27 -15.48 -2.64
C LEU A 186 -10.41 -16.64 -3.61
N SER A 187 -11.27 -17.60 -3.26
CA SER A 187 -11.66 -18.65 -4.19
C SER A 187 -13.13 -19.06 -3.98
N THR A 188 -13.71 -19.63 -5.05
CA THR A 188 -15.03 -20.24 -5.07
C THR A 188 -15.00 -21.64 -4.43
N SER A 189 -13.82 -22.24 -4.24
CA SER A 189 -13.65 -23.57 -3.63
C SER A 189 -12.39 -23.68 -2.76
N MET A 190 -12.52 -24.38 -1.63
CA MET A 190 -11.38 -24.66 -0.74
C MET A 190 -10.25 -25.43 -1.43
N SER A 191 -10.59 -26.28 -2.40
CA SER A 191 -9.62 -27.12 -3.13
C SER A 191 -8.72 -26.32 -4.07
N GLU A 192 -9.11 -25.10 -4.43
CA GLU A 192 -8.36 -24.22 -5.34
C GLU A 192 -7.43 -23.27 -4.58
N LEU A 193 -7.49 -23.27 -3.23
CA LEU A 193 -6.62 -22.41 -2.45
C LEU A 193 -5.17 -22.90 -2.54
N PRO A 194 -4.23 -22.02 -2.93
CA PRO A 194 -2.81 -22.39 -2.97
C PRO A 194 -2.34 -22.78 -1.57
N VAL A 195 -1.49 -23.80 -1.48
CA VAL A 195 -0.95 -24.37 -0.22
C VAL A 195 -0.01 -23.41 0.50
#